data_AF-A0A0N4WYT8-F1
#
_entry.id   AF-A0A0N4WYT8-F1
#
_cell.length_a   1.000
_cell.length_b   1.000
_cell.length_c   1.000
_cell.angle_alpha   90.00
_cell.angle_beta   90.00
_cell.angle_gamma   90.00
#
_symmetry.space_group_name_H-M   'P 1'
#
loop_
_entity.id
_entity.type
_entity.pdbx_description
1 polymer ?
#
loop_
_entity_poly.entity_id
_entity_poly.type
_entity_poly.pdbx_seq_one_letter_code
_entity_poly.pdbx_strand_id
1 'polypeptide(L)'
;MSVDLSKRTLVIFYRTLDRSSLFHRNLVVITKIPCFQYHYCMLYMALPSRIIIILYALRFIGVSTENPQSELLYMMACSVNLFCKILPSFALLSTLMERFIASHYISDYETKSRPWIAATAIVGSWTTASLGTTVMIFGKEKFE
;
A
#
# COMPACT_ATOMS: atom_id res chain seq x y z
N MET A 1 -10.72 23.01 5.04
CA MET A 1 -10.94 23.13 3.57
C MET A 1 -10.40 21.93 2.77
N SER A 2 -9.32 21.24 3.18
CA SER A 2 -8.80 20.04 2.48
C SER A 2 -9.70 18.79 2.56
N VAL A 3 -10.45 18.62 3.65
CA VAL A 3 -11.33 17.45 3.88
C VAL A 3 -12.48 17.38 2.87
N ASP A 4 -12.94 18.52 2.38
CA ASP A 4 -14.11 18.60 1.48
C ASP A 4 -13.75 18.29 0.02
N LEU A 5 -12.51 18.61 -0.37
CA LEU A 5 -11.96 18.25 -1.68
C LEU A 5 -11.76 16.73 -1.80
N SER A 6 -11.24 16.10 -0.74
CA SER A 6 -11.06 14.64 -0.67
C SER A 6 -12.39 13.91 -0.86
N LYS A 7 -13.45 14.36 -0.19
CA LYS A 7 -14.80 13.78 -0.33
C LYS A 7 -15.35 13.92 -1.75
N ARG A 8 -15.15 15.06 -2.42
CA ARG A 8 -15.62 15.28 -3.79
C ARG A 8 -14.87 14.43 -4.81
N THR A 9 -13.55 14.31 -4.70
CA THR A 9 -12.75 13.45 -5.58
C THR A 9 -13.11 11.97 -5.38
N LEU A 10 -13.36 11.56 -4.14
CA LEU A 10 -13.91 10.25 -3.80
C LEU A 10 -15.23 9.99 -4.52
N VAL A 11 -16.19 10.91 -4.42
CA VAL A 11 -17.53 10.76 -5.03
C VAL A 11 -17.44 10.63 -6.56
N ILE A 12 -16.56 11.40 -7.21
CA ILE A 12 -16.37 11.33 -8.66
C ILE A 12 -15.74 9.98 -9.05
N PHE A 13 -14.68 9.56 -8.36
CA PHE A 13 -14.03 8.27 -8.61
C PHE A 13 -14.99 7.09 -8.36
N TYR A 14 -15.82 7.18 -7.31
CA TYR A 14 -16.88 6.22 -7.03
C TYR A 14 -17.89 6.11 -8.16
N ARG A 15 -18.32 7.25 -8.71
CA ARG A 15 -19.32 7.30 -9.79
C ARG A 15 -18.78 6.73 -11.10
N THR A 16 -17.47 6.88 -11.34
CA THR A 16 -16.81 6.31 -12.52
C THR A 16 -16.59 4.80 -12.39
N LEU A 17 -16.27 4.30 -11.19
CA LEU A 17 -16.14 2.87 -10.92
C LEU A 17 -17.47 2.12 -10.98
N ASP A 18 -18.55 2.70 -10.44
CA ASP A 18 -19.90 2.10 -10.41
C ASP A 18 -20.51 1.93 -11.81
N ARG A 19 -20.00 2.68 -12.81
CA ARG A 19 -20.45 2.62 -14.20
C ARG A 19 -19.69 1.62 -15.09
N SER A 20 -18.60 1.05 -14.60
CA SER A 20 -17.83 0.09 -15.40
C SER A 20 -18.41 -1.31 -15.22
N SER A 21 -18.84 -1.94 -16.32
CA SER A 21 -19.31 -3.35 -16.33
C SER A 21 -18.24 -4.35 -15.87
N LEU A 22 -16.97 -3.94 -15.89
CA LEU A 22 -15.83 -4.68 -15.35
C LEU A 22 -15.78 -4.72 -13.81
N PHE A 23 -16.50 -3.83 -13.14
CA PHE A 23 -16.43 -3.64 -11.69
C PHE A 23 -17.70 -4.14 -10.97
N HIS A 24 -17.87 -5.46 -10.89
CA HIS A 24 -19.03 -6.10 -10.23
C HIS A 24 -19.15 -5.70 -8.74
N ARG A 25 -20.36 -5.75 -8.18
CA ARG A 25 -20.72 -5.28 -6.82
C ARG A 25 -19.77 -5.72 -5.69
N ASN A 26 -19.18 -6.93 -5.77
CA ASN A 26 -18.21 -7.44 -4.78
C ASN A 26 -16.90 -6.64 -4.76
N LEU A 27 -16.53 -6.12 -5.90
CA LEU A 27 -15.30 -5.38 -6.14
C LEU A 27 -15.41 -3.96 -5.59
N VAL A 28 -16.58 -3.36 -5.78
CA VAL A 28 -16.90 -2.07 -5.20
C VAL A 28 -16.82 -2.14 -3.67
N VAL A 29 -17.17 -3.27 -3.04
CA VAL A 29 -17.02 -3.47 -1.58
C VAL A 29 -15.54 -3.63 -1.15
N ILE A 30 -14.76 -4.42 -1.87
CA ILE A 30 -13.31 -4.63 -1.59
C ILE A 30 -12.51 -3.34 -1.84
N THR A 31 -12.90 -2.54 -2.84
CA THR A 31 -12.22 -1.28 -3.18
C THR A 31 -12.67 -0.12 -2.30
N LYS A 32 -13.96 -0.09 -1.86
CA LYS A 32 -14.55 1.02 -1.09
C LYS A 32 -13.95 1.22 0.29
N ILE A 33 -13.72 0.15 1.05
CA ILE A 33 -13.48 0.26 2.50
C ILE A 33 -12.01 -0.01 2.84
N PRO A 34 -11.44 -1.21 2.59
CA PRO A 34 -10.06 -1.46 2.98
C PRO A 34 -9.08 -0.75 2.05
N CYS A 35 -9.20 -0.83 0.73
CA CYS A 35 -8.16 -0.31 -0.16
C CYS A 35 -7.98 1.21 -0.08
N PHE A 36 -9.07 1.98 -0.03
CA PHE A 36 -9.00 3.44 0.07
C PHE A 36 -8.53 3.91 1.45
N GLN A 37 -9.09 3.35 2.52
CA GLN A 37 -8.68 3.66 3.89
C GLN A 37 -7.22 3.26 4.12
N TYR A 38 -6.77 2.18 3.49
CA TYR A 38 -5.40 1.73 3.51
C TYR A 38 -4.44 2.65 2.74
N HIS A 39 -4.78 3.07 1.52
CA HIS A 39 -3.99 4.08 0.79
C HIS A 39 -3.87 5.40 1.56
N TYR A 40 -4.96 5.82 2.22
CA TYR A 40 -4.97 7.04 3.01
C TYR A 40 -4.10 6.91 4.27
N CYS A 41 -4.19 5.78 5.00
CA CYS A 41 -3.30 5.49 6.12
C CYS A 41 -1.82 5.42 5.69
N MET A 42 -1.52 4.78 4.57
CA MET A 42 -0.16 4.66 4.05
C MET A 42 0.40 6.02 3.61
N LEU A 43 -0.42 6.90 3.03
CA LEU A 43 -0.03 8.28 2.73
C LEU A 43 0.32 9.05 4.02
N TYR A 44 -0.49 8.89 5.08
CA TYR A 44 -0.26 9.50 6.39
C TYR A 44 1.02 9.01 7.06
N MET A 45 1.39 7.73 6.89
CA MET A 45 2.65 7.18 7.43
C MET A 45 3.86 7.56 6.55
N ALA A 46 3.67 7.72 5.24
CA ALA A 46 4.73 8.09 4.32
C ALA A 46 5.20 9.55 4.49
N LEU A 47 4.29 10.48 4.79
CA LEU A 47 4.64 11.90 4.98
C LEU A 47 5.67 12.17 6.08
N PRO A 48 5.50 11.71 7.34
CA PRO A 48 6.49 11.91 8.40
C PRO A 48 7.80 11.20 8.08
N SER A 49 7.75 9.99 7.50
CA SER A 49 8.98 9.29 7.06
C SER A 49 9.78 10.13 6.06
N ARG A 50 9.09 10.83 5.15
CA ARG A 50 9.73 11.68 4.14
C ARG A 50 10.32 12.94 4.75
N ILE A 51 9.67 13.54 5.74
CA ILE A 51 10.20 14.68 6.49
C ILE A 51 11.50 14.27 7.19
N ILE A 52 11.52 13.11 7.87
CA ILE A 52 12.71 12.59 8.55
C ILE A 52 13.86 12.39 7.54
N ILE A 53 13.60 11.74 6.40
CA ILE A 53 14.62 11.53 5.36
C ILE A 53 15.18 12.87 4.83
N ILE A 54 14.32 13.89 4.64
CA ILE A 54 14.75 15.21 4.18
C ILE A 54 15.59 15.92 5.25
N LEU A 55 15.21 15.85 6.53
CA LEU A 55 15.99 16.43 7.64
C LEU A 55 17.37 15.78 7.75
N TYR A 56 17.46 14.46 7.51
CA TYR A 56 18.72 13.75 7.38
C TYR A 56 19.53 14.24 6.16
N ALA A 57 18.89 14.37 4.99
CA ALA A 57 19.57 14.84 3.77
C ALA A 57 20.11 16.27 3.91
N LEU A 58 19.42 17.13 4.65
CA LEU A 58 19.85 18.51 4.93
C LEU A 58 20.89 18.60 6.06
N ARG A 59 21.32 17.47 6.64
CA ARG A 59 22.25 17.39 7.78
C ARG A 59 21.81 18.17 9.02
N PHE A 60 20.50 18.44 9.16
CA PHE A 60 19.94 18.99 10.40
C PHE A 60 20.06 18.00 11.56
N ILE A 61 19.97 16.71 11.24
CA ILE A 61 20.25 15.60 12.16
C ILE A 61 21.63 15.07 11.78
N GLY A 62 22.65 15.45 12.54
CA GLY A 62 24.02 15.00 12.31
C GLY A 62 24.16 13.51 12.59
N VAL A 63 24.58 12.74 11.58
CA VAL A 63 25.10 11.39 11.79
C VAL A 63 26.52 11.55 12.34
N SER A 64 26.64 11.71 13.65
CA SER A 64 27.90 11.37 14.30
C SER A 64 27.93 9.85 14.38
N THR A 65 29.04 9.25 13.94
CA THR A 65 29.34 7.81 14.10
C THR A 65 29.22 7.32 15.54
N GLU A 66 29.12 8.23 16.49
CA GLU A 66 28.94 7.98 17.92
C GLU A 66 27.49 7.76 18.34
N ASN A 67 26.49 8.05 17.49
CA ASN A 67 25.07 7.90 17.86
C ASN A 67 24.32 6.86 17.01
N PRO A 68 24.36 5.57 17.40
CA PRO A 68 23.68 4.48 16.68
C PRO A 68 22.15 4.65 16.63
N GLN A 69 21.56 5.47 17.49
CA GLN A 69 20.12 5.72 17.48
C GLN A 69 19.69 6.54 16.25
N SER A 70 20.54 7.44 15.78
CA SER A 70 20.25 8.29 14.62
C SER A 70 20.18 7.44 13.33
N GLU A 71 21.17 6.57 13.14
CA GLU A 71 21.22 5.64 12.02
C GLU A 71 20.01 4.70 11.99
N LEU A 72 19.62 4.14 13.14
CA LEU A 72 18.45 3.28 13.24
C LEU A 72 17.15 4.02 12.88
N LEU A 73 16.99 5.27 13.31
CA LEU A 73 15.84 6.09 12.96
C LEU A 73 15.77 6.38 11.45
N TYR A 74 16.92 6.63 10.82
CA TYR A 74 16.99 6.82 9.37
C TYR A 74 16.60 5.54 8.61
N MET A 75 17.15 4.40 9.00
CA MET A 75 16.83 3.10 8.38
C MET A 75 15.36 2.73 8.54
N MET A 76 14.77 2.98 9.71
CA MET A 76 13.34 2.78 9.94
C MET A 76 12.49 3.71 9.07
N ALA A 77 12.84 4.99 8.95
CA ALA A 77 12.14 5.94 8.09
C ALA A 77 12.20 5.54 6.61
N CYS A 78 13.38 5.11 6.14
CA CYS A 78 13.56 4.58 4.78
C CYS A 78 12.72 3.32 4.55
N SER A 79 12.70 2.40 5.51
CA SER A 79 11.91 1.16 5.45
C SER A 79 10.43 1.44 5.31
N VAL A 80 9.88 2.31 6.16
CA VAL A 80 8.47 2.69 6.12
C VAL A 80 8.14 3.39 4.80
N ASN A 81 8.98 4.32 4.34
CA ASN A 81 8.75 5.05 3.09
C ASN A 81 8.70 4.11 1.88
N LEU A 82 9.64 3.16 1.82
CA LEU A 82 9.74 2.20 0.73
C LEU A 82 8.56 1.22 0.76
N PHE A 83 8.21 0.69 1.93
CA PHE A 83 7.04 -0.17 2.12
C PHE A 83 5.75 0.52 1.66
N CYS A 84 5.55 1.79 2.03
CA CYS A 84 4.40 2.58 1.59
C CYS A 84 4.29 2.78 0.08
N LYS A 85 5.41 2.79 -0.65
CA LYS A 85 5.42 2.94 -2.11
C LYS A 85 5.23 1.63 -2.85
N ILE A 86 5.80 0.54 -2.33
CA ILE A 86 5.77 -0.78 -2.96
C ILE A 86 4.39 -1.45 -2.79
N LEU A 87 3.79 -1.30 -1.61
CA LEU A 87 2.59 -2.02 -1.26
C LEU A 87 1.37 -1.75 -2.16
N PRO A 88 1.07 -0.52 -2.62
CA PRO A 88 0.03 -0.29 -3.62
C PRO A 88 0.17 -1.15 -4.88
N SER A 89 1.40 -1.31 -5.38
CA SER A 89 1.68 -2.11 -6.58
C SER A 89 1.39 -3.59 -6.33
N PHE A 90 1.83 -4.13 -5.20
CA PHE A 90 1.55 -5.53 -4.83
C PHE A 90 0.08 -5.78 -4.47
N ALA A 91 -0.61 -4.80 -3.89
CA ALA A 91 -2.04 -4.88 -3.61
C ALA A 91 -2.86 -4.92 -4.92
N LEU A 92 -2.51 -4.11 -5.91
CA LEU A 92 -3.12 -4.15 -7.23
C LEU A 92 -2.85 -5.50 -7.92
N LEU A 93 -1.61 -5.99 -7.89
CA LEU A 93 -1.27 -7.28 -8.47
C LEU A 93 -2.00 -8.44 -7.79
N SER A 94 -2.03 -8.46 -6.46
CA SER A 94 -2.70 -9.49 -5.68
C SER A 94 -4.21 -9.51 -5.95
N THR A 95 -4.85 -8.35 -6.09
CA THR A 95 -6.28 -8.28 -6.39
C THR A 95 -6.60 -8.69 -7.84
N LEU A 96 -5.71 -8.43 -8.79
CA LEU A 96 -5.83 -8.94 -10.16
C LEU A 96 -5.69 -10.46 -10.22
N MET A 97 -4.67 -11.01 -9.54
CA MET A 97 -4.45 -12.45 -9.44
C MET A 97 -5.61 -13.16 -8.75
N GLU A 98 -6.11 -12.59 -7.64
CA GLU A 98 -7.29 -13.09 -6.93
C GLU A 98 -8.47 -13.25 -7.90
N ARG A 99 -8.75 -12.22 -8.71
CA ARG A 99 -9.87 -12.29 -9.66
C ARG A 99 -9.64 -13.24 -10.81
N PHE A 100 -8.42 -13.31 -11.33
CA PHE A 100 -8.09 -14.25 -12.38
C PHE A 100 -8.36 -15.69 -11.92
N ILE A 101 -7.95 -16.02 -10.69
CA ILE A 101 -8.21 -17.31 -10.08
C ILE A 101 -9.71 -17.49 -9.82
N ALA A 102 -10.36 -16.49 -9.20
CA ALA A 102 -11.75 -16.62 -8.82
C ALA A 102 -12.69 -16.75 -10.02
N SER A 103 -12.48 -15.99 -11.10
CA SER A 103 -13.32 -16.08 -12.31
C SER A 103 -13.10 -17.39 -13.06
N HIS A 104 -11.92 -18.01 -12.96
CA HIS A 104 -11.63 -19.25 -13.67
C HIS A 104 -12.07 -20.49 -12.88
N TYR A 105 -11.90 -20.48 -11.56
CA TYR A 105 -12.10 -21.66 -10.72
C TYR A 105 -13.42 -21.66 -9.92
N ILE A 106 -14.12 -20.53 -9.81
CA ILE A 106 -15.34 -20.42 -8.99
C ILE A 106 -16.49 -19.88 -9.87
N SER A 107 -17.35 -20.79 -10.33
CA SER A 107 -18.52 -20.43 -11.17
C SER A 107 -19.46 -19.42 -10.51
N ASP A 108 -19.58 -19.48 -9.18
CA ASP A 108 -20.52 -18.67 -8.39
C ASP A 108 -19.85 -17.48 -7.70
N TYR A 109 -18.69 -17.04 -8.19
CA TYR A 109 -17.95 -15.93 -7.58
C TYR A 109 -18.71 -14.60 -7.67
N GLU A 110 -19.44 -14.38 -8.77
CA GLU A 110 -20.18 -13.14 -8.99
C GLU A 110 -21.49 -13.07 -8.19
N THR A 111 -22.09 -14.22 -7.90
CA THR A 111 -23.38 -14.32 -7.21
C THR A 111 -23.25 -14.32 -5.69
N LYS A 112 -22.15 -14.82 -5.13
CA LYS A 112 -21.96 -14.91 -3.66
C LYS A 112 -20.72 -14.17 -3.17
N SER A 113 -20.93 -13.14 -2.34
CA SER A 113 -19.83 -12.45 -1.66
C SER A 113 -19.12 -13.39 -0.67
N ARG A 114 -17.78 -13.46 -0.77
CA ARG A 114 -16.93 -14.29 0.06
C ARG A 114 -15.77 -13.44 0.62
N PRO A 115 -15.92 -12.88 1.84
CA PRO A 115 -14.94 -11.94 2.38
C PRO A 115 -13.57 -12.57 2.67
N TRP A 116 -13.50 -13.89 2.84
CA TRP A 116 -12.23 -14.59 3.04
C TRP A 116 -11.29 -14.48 1.84
N ILE A 117 -11.82 -14.41 0.61
CA ILE A 117 -11.00 -14.29 -0.61
C ILE A 117 -10.30 -12.93 -0.61
N ALA A 118 -11.03 -11.86 -0.32
CA ALA A 118 -10.46 -10.52 -0.17
C ALA A 118 -9.43 -10.45 0.98
N ALA A 119 -9.70 -11.13 2.10
CA ALA A 119 -8.76 -11.22 3.20
C ALA A 119 -7.44 -11.89 2.77
N THR A 120 -7.50 -12.96 1.97
CA THR A 120 -6.29 -13.62 1.45
C THR A 120 -5.47 -12.72 0.53
N ALA A 121 -6.11 -11.89 -0.31
CA ALA A 121 -5.39 -10.94 -1.15
C ALA A 121 -4.74 -9.81 -0.34
N ILE A 122 -5.39 -9.33 0.72
CA ILE A 122 -4.79 -8.32 1.62
C ILE A 122 -3.55 -8.92 2.31
N VAL A 123 -3.67 -10.10 2.91
CA VAL A 123 -2.55 -10.76 3.59
C VAL A 123 -1.42 -11.08 2.61
N GLY A 124 -1.75 -11.55 1.40
CA GLY A 124 -0.79 -11.77 0.32
C GLY A 124 -0.05 -10.51 -0.10
N SER A 125 -0.77 -9.38 -0.24
CA SER A 125 -0.14 -8.11 -0.59
C SER A 125 0.81 -7.59 0.49
N TRP A 126 0.46 -7.74 1.78
CA TRP A 126 1.31 -7.33 2.89
C TRP A 126 2.58 -8.16 2.96
N THR A 127 2.44 -9.49 2.94
CA THR A 127 3.57 -10.42 3.03
C THR A 127 4.56 -10.20 1.88
N THR A 128 4.07 -10.07 0.64
CA THR A 128 4.91 -9.82 -0.53
C THR A 128 5.57 -8.43 -0.49
N ALA A 129 4.87 -7.39 -0.06
CA ALA A 129 5.45 -6.06 0.09
C ALA A 129 6.49 -5.98 1.22
N SER A 130 6.26 -6.67 2.34
CA SER A 130 7.23 -6.75 3.44
C SER A 130 8.50 -7.45 2.98
N LEU A 131 8.38 -8.61 2.31
CA LEU A 131 9.51 -9.32 1.73
C LEU A 131 10.25 -8.45 0.71
N GLY A 132 9.55 -7.80 -0.21
CA GLY A 132 10.16 -6.92 -1.21
C GLY A 132 10.91 -5.74 -0.58
N THR A 133 10.38 -5.16 0.49
CA THR A 133 11.04 -4.07 1.23
C THR A 133 12.31 -4.57 1.92
N THR A 134 12.25 -5.72 2.60
CA THR A 134 13.43 -6.33 3.24
C THR A 134 14.52 -6.64 2.22
N VAL A 135 14.16 -7.23 1.07
CA VAL A 135 15.10 -7.55 0.00
C VAL A 135 15.76 -6.29 -0.58
N MET A 136 15.01 -5.19 -0.77
CA MET A 136 15.60 -3.96 -1.31
C MET A 136 16.55 -3.27 -0.33
N ILE A 137 16.31 -3.38 0.97
CA ILE A 137 17.13 -2.71 1.99
C ILE A 137 18.40 -3.50 2.28
N PHE A 138 18.27 -4.80 2.58
CA PHE A 138 19.41 -5.65 2.91
C PHE A 138 20.09 -6.26 1.69
N GLY A 139 19.38 -6.39 0.57
CA GLY A 139 19.96 -6.90 -0.67
C GLY A 139 20.97 -5.93 -1.28
N LYS A 140 20.89 -4.64 -0.97
CA LYS A 140 21.84 -3.63 -1.46
C LYS A 140 23.27 -3.89 -0.97
N GLU A 141 23.43 -4.43 0.25
CA GLU A 141 24.74 -4.74 0.84
C GLU A 141 25.47 -5.92 0.17
N LYS A 142 24.79 -6.72 -0.67
CA LYS A 142 25.39 -7.89 -1.33
C LYS A 142 25.94 -7.63 -2.74
N PHE A 143 25.72 -6.45 -3.30
CA PHE A 143 26.10 -6.11 -4.68
C PHE A 143 27.04 -4.90 -4.79
N GLU A 144 27.49 -4.35 -3.65
CA GLU A 144 28.63 -3.44 -3.55
C GLU A 144 29.86 -4.24 -3.07
#